data_AF-A0A235IKP8-F1
#
_entry.id   AF-A0A235IKP8-F1
#
_cell.length_a   1.000
_cell.length_b   1.000
_cell.length_c   1.000
_cell.angle_alpha   90.00
_cell.angle_beta   90.00
_cell.angle_gamma   90.00
#
_symmetry.space_group_name_H-M   'P 1'
#
loop_
_entity.id
_entity.type
_entity.pdbx_description
1 polymer ?
#
loop_
_entity_poly.entity_id
_entity_poly.type
_entity_poly.pdbx_seq_one_letter_code
_entity_poly.pdbx_strand_id
1 'polypeptide(L)'
;MANKRETHCNNQVDTFAEALATARQMQQNWLTYGVDFVNIYVEDVEGDWLETWGHDEILGNFQLDTIKEFLVSNDSVAVRVREHLRERSLFDFAVNLDEVWRISETNDRLSAVRNLLVGEGHSIDTDDIRLLDLADSLVVKLTEIL
;
A
#
# COMPACT_ATOMS: atom_id res chain seq x y z
N MET A 1 -38.84 -29.46 -20.71
CA MET A 1 -38.51 -29.23 -19.30
C MET A 1 -37.65 -30.39 -18.81
N ALA A 2 -36.34 -30.21 -18.64
CA ALA A 2 -35.47 -31.09 -17.86
C ALA A 2 -34.09 -30.45 -17.65
N ASN A 3 -33.86 -30.07 -16.38
CA ASN A 3 -32.62 -30.09 -15.60
C ASN A 3 -31.31 -29.50 -16.16
N LYS A 4 -31.09 -28.20 -15.91
CA LYS A 4 -29.79 -27.51 -16.02
C LYS A 4 -29.21 -27.14 -14.63
N ARG A 5 -29.46 -27.95 -13.59
CA ARG A 5 -29.05 -27.65 -12.20
C ARG A 5 -27.91 -28.53 -11.65
N GLU A 6 -27.37 -29.47 -12.42
CA GLU A 6 -26.47 -30.51 -11.86
C GLU A 6 -24.96 -30.17 -11.87
N THR A 7 -24.49 -29.11 -12.54
CA THR A 7 -23.04 -28.83 -12.64
C THR A 7 -22.45 -28.01 -11.49
N HIS A 8 -23.25 -27.35 -10.65
CA HIS A 8 -22.73 -26.52 -9.54
C HIS A 8 -22.46 -27.32 -8.25
N CYS A 9 -23.16 -28.44 -8.04
CA CYS A 9 -22.99 -29.26 -6.82
C CYS A 9 -21.71 -30.11 -6.83
N ASN A 10 -21.25 -30.58 -8.00
CA ASN A 10 -20.08 -31.46 -8.06
C ASN A 10 -18.78 -30.74 -7.67
N ASN A 11 -18.52 -29.54 -8.21
CA ASN A 11 -17.31 -28.78 -7.88
C ASN A 11 -17.24 -28.38 -6.39
N GLN A 12 -18.39 -28.20 -5.73
CA GLN A 12 -18.44 -27.89 -4.30
C GLN A 12 -18.18 -29.13 -3.43
N VAL A 13 -18.65 -30.29 -3.88
CA VAL A 13 -18.38 -31.57 -3.21
C VAL A 13 -16.91 -31.97 -3.38
N ASP A 14 -16.32 -31.71 -4.54
CA ASP A 14 -14.90 -32.00 -4.80
C ASP A 14 -13.98 -31.10 -3.97
N THR A 15 -14.25 -29.79 -3.91
CA THR A 15 -13.50 -28.85 -3.05
C THR A 15 -13.66 -29.15 -1.56
N PHE A 16 -14.86 -29.57 -1.14
CA PHE A 16 -15.10 -30.02 0.23
C PHE A 16 -14.35 -31.33 0.53
N ALA A 17 -14.31 -32.28 -0.41
CA ALA A 17 -13.58 -33.53 -0.26
C ALA A 17 -12.07 -33.30 -0.17
N GLU A 18 -11.55 -32.35 -0.95
CA GLU A 18 -10.15 -31.92 -0.90
C GLU A 18 -9.81 -31.25 0.44
N ALA A 19 -10.62 -30.28 0.89
CA ALA A 19 -10.45 -29.63 2.19
C ALA A 19 -10.58 -30.61 3.36
N LEU A 20 -11.43 -31.62 3.23
CA LEU A 20 -11.60 -32.65 4.25
C LEU A 20 -10.46 -33.67 4.24
N ALA A 21 -9.89 -33.98 3.07
CA ALA A 21 -8.69 -34.82 2.96
C ALA A 21 -7.47 -34.13 3.57
N THR A 22 -7.28 -32.84 3.30
CA THR A 22 -6.17 -32.05 3.87
C THR A 22 -6.32 -31.89 5.39
N ALA A 23 -7.54 -31.62 5.89
CA ALA A 23 -7.80 -31.56 7.33
C ALA A 23 -7.52 -32.90 8.04
N ARG A 24 -7.90 -34.03 7.42
CA ARG A 24 -7.59 -35.37 7.95
C ARG A 24 -6.10 -35.66 7.96
N GLN A 25 -5.39 -35.23 6.92
CA GLN A 25 -3.94 -35.36 6.84
C GLN A 25 -3.25 -34.54 7.94
N MET A 26 -3.71 -33.32 8.17
CA MET A 26 -3.25 -32.45 9.26
C MET A 26 -3.51 -33.07 10.65
N GLN A 27 -4.69 -33.68 10.87
CA GLN A 27 -4.95 -34.42 12.11
C GLN A 27 -4.02 -35.63 12.29
N GLN A 28 -3.78 -36.39 11.22
CA GLN A 28 -2.89 -37.54 11.26
C GLN A 28 -1.44 -37.12 11.53
N ASN A 29 -0.99 -36.04 10.92
CA ASN A 29 0.32 -35.47 11.12
C ASN A 29 0.49 -34.93 12.55
N TRP A 30 -0.54 -34.32 13.14
CA TRP A 30 -0.53 -33.91 14.55
C TRP A 30 -0.41 -35.11 15.51
N LEU A 31 -1.14 -36.22 15.23
CA LEU A 31 -1.02 -37.46 15.99
C LEU A 31 0.35 -38.14 15.85
N THR A 32 1.02 -37.94 14.72
CA THR A 32 2.29 -38.60 14.39
C THR A 32 3.51 -37.81 14.87
N TYR A 33 3.48 -36.48 14.75
CA TYR A 33 4.63 -35.59 14.98
C TYR A 33 4.44 -34.63 16.18
N GLY A 34 3.26 -34.62 16.83
CA GLY A 34 3.01 -33.81 18.01
C GLY A 34 3.14 -32.30 17.74
N VAL A 35 3.82 -31.55 18.63
CA VAL A 35 4.01 -30.09 18.52
C VAL A 35 4.97 -29.70 17.40
N ASP A 36 5.77 -30.64 16.89
CA ASP A 36 6.70 -30.45 15.77
C ASP A 36 5.98 -30.30 14.40
N PHE A 37 4.65 -30.45 14.41
CA PHE A 37 3.76 -30.31 13.25
C PHE A 37 3.76 -28.90 12.65
N VAL A 38 3.98 -27.87 13.47
CA VAL A 38 3.91 -26.46 13.05
C VAL A 38 4.96 -26.14 11.98
N ASN A 39 6.09 -26.83 12.00
CA ASN A 39 7.21 -26.62 11.08
C ASN A 39 6.95 -27.15 9.65
N ILE A 40 5.89 -27.93 9.43
CA ILE A 40 5.57 -28.54 8.12
C ILE A 40 4.68 -27.63 7.26
N TYR A 41 3.99 -26.66 7.87
CA TYR A 41 2.98 -25.82 7.22
C TYR A 41 3.28 -24.31 7.29
N VAL A 42 4.43 -23.92 7.85
CA VAL A 42 4.91 -22.53 7.84
C VAL A 42 6.07 -22.46 6.87
N GLU A 43 5.85 -21.77 5.75
CA GLU A 43 6.73 -21.78 4.58
C GLU A 43 8.06 -21.01 4.77
N ASP A 44 8.23 -20.27 5.87
CA ASP A 44 9.47 -19.53 6.13
C ASP A 44 9.67 -19.20 7.64
N VAL A 45 9.90 -20.22 8.47
CA VAL A 45 10.24 -20.03 9.90
C VAL A 45 11.66 -19.49 10.08
N GLU A 46 12.54 -19.67 9.08
CA GLU A 46 13.92 -19.21 9.08
C GLU A 46 14.13 -17.83 8.47
N GLY A 47 13.09 -17.22 7.88
CA GLY A 47 13.17 -15.87 7.35
C GLY A 47 13.41 -14.83 8.46
N ASP A 48 14.12 -13.75 8.13
CA ASP A 48 14.37 -12.61 9.04
C ASP A 48 13.10 -11.79 9.31
N TRP A 49 11.89 -12.34 9.08
CA TRP A 49 10.62 -11.64 9.22
C TRP A 49 10.47 -11.10 10.64
N LEU A 50 10.68 -11.90 11.69
CA LEU A 50 10.60 -11.42 13.07
C LEU A 50 11.62 -10.31 13.38
N GLU A 51 12.79 -10.29 12.74
CA GLU A 51 13.80 -9.24 12.90
C GLU A 51 13.47 -7.98 12.08
N THR A 52 12.74 -8.13 10.96
CA THR A 52 12.28 -7.03 10.09
C THR A 52 10.88 -6.51 10.42
N TRP A 53 10.16 -7.16 11.34
CA TRP A 53 8.86 -6.70 11.84
C TRP A 53 9.03 -5.44 12.69
N GLY A 54 8.96 -4.30 12.00
CA GLY A 54 9.19 -2.96 12.54
C GLY A 54 10.21 -2.15 11.74
N HIS A 55 11.03 -2.79 10.90
CA HIS A 55 11.95 -2.08 10.01
C HIS A 55 11.20 -1.25 8.96
N ASP A 56 10.06 -1.76 8.46
CA ASP A 56 9.18 -1.03 7.54
C ASP A 56 8.53 0.21 8.19
N GLU A 57 8.29 0.19 9.51
CA GLU A 57 7.80 1.36 10.25
C GLU A 57 8.93 2.38 10.49
N ILE A 58 10.14 1.92 10.82
CA ILE A 58 11.30 2.80 11.06
C ILE A 58 11.72 3.54 9.77
N LEU A 59 11.74 2.86 8.63
CA LEU A 59 12.04 3.46 7.32
C LEU A 59 10.93 4.42 6.86
N GLY A 60 9.66 4.08 7.11
CA GLY A 60 8.52 4.96 6.80
C GLY A 60 8.52 6.23 7.63
N ASN A 61 8.87 6.11 8.92
CA ASN A 61 8.96 7.26 9.80
C ASN A 61 10.05 8.25 9.36
N PHE A 62 11.20 7.76 8.87
CA PHE A 62 12.26 8.65 8.38
C PHE A 62 11.85 9.41 7.10
N GLN A 63 11.25 8.71 6.13
CA GLN A 63 10.76 9.34 4.88
C GLN A 63 9.68 10.37 5.17
N LEU A 64 8.71 10.01 6.01
CA LEU A 64 7.60 10.87 6.39
C LEU A 64 8.06 12.09 7.20
N ASP A 65 9.03 11.94 8.11
CA ASP A 65 9.61 13.06 8.84
C ASP A 65 10.42 14.01 7.94
N THR A 66 11.11 13.46 6.94
CA THR A 66 11.81 14.24 5.91
C THR A 66 10.83 15.04 5.04
N ILE A 67 9.71 14.41 4.63
CA ILE A 67 8.64 15.08 3.88
C ILE A 67 7.99 16.19 4.73
N LYS A 68 7.73 15.94 6.03
CA LYS A 68 7.21 16.96 6.94
C LYS A 68 8.16 18.14 7.06
N GLU A 69 9.46 17.90 7.26
CA GLU A 69 10.46 18.96 7.37
C GLU A 69 10.51 19.80 6.09
N PHE A 70 10.48 19.14 4.93
CA PHE A 70 10.39 19.83 3.64
C PHE A 70 9.13 20.69 3.51
N LEU A 71 7.94 20.16 3.85
CA LEU A 71 6.67 20.90 3.74
C LEU A 71 6.59 22.10 4.69
N VAL A 72 7.28 22.05 5.84
CA VAL A 72 7.39 23.17 6.79
C VAL A 72 8.47 24.18 6.36
N SER A 73 9.47 23.75 5.59
CA SER A 73 10.57 24.58 5.11
C SER A 73 10.12 25.73 4.21
N ASN A 74 10.94 26.78 4.14
CA ASN A 74 10.73 27.96 3.30
C ASN A 74 11.14 27.74 1.82
N ASP A 75 11.24 26.50 1.37
CA ASP A 75 11.40 26.19 -0.05
C ASP A 75 10.22 26.78 -0.85
N SER A 76 10.51 27.36 -2.00
CA SER A 76 9.49 27.97 -2.88
C SER A 76 8.42 26.97 -3.29
N VAL A 77 8.77 25.69 -3.45
CA VAL A 77 7.83 24.62 -3.75
C VAL A 77 6.94 24.33 -2.54
N ALA A 78 7.51 24.19 -1.34
CA ALA A 78 6.76 23.95 -0.11
C ALA A 78 5.83 25.12 0.26
N VAL A 79 6.24 26.36 -0.02
CA VAL A 79 5.39 27.55 0.14
C VAL A 79 4.20 27.50 -0.81
N ARG A 80 4.41 27.21 -2.10
CA ARG A 80 3.32 27.07 -3.09
C ARG A 80 2.34 25.96 -2.73
N VAL A 81 2.85 24.84 -2.22
CA VAL A 81 2.03 23.71 -1.75
C VAL A 81 1.18 24.11 -0.55
N ARG A 82 1.75 24.84 0.42
CA ARG A 82 1.00 25.38 1.57
C ARG A 82 -0.08 26.39 1.16
N GLU A 83 0.22 27.25 0.18
CA GLU A 83 -0.75 28.19 -0.37
C GLU A 83 -1.90 27.50 -1.10
N HIS A 84 -1.63 26.35 -1.72
CA HIS A 84 -2.64 25.52 -2.39
C HIS A 84 -3.47 24.71 -1.39
N LEU A 85 -2.85 24.21 -0.33
CA LEU A 85 -3.48 23.39 0.70
C LEU A 85 -4.36 24.16 1.69
N ARG A 86 -4.58 25.47 1.56
CA ARG A 86 -5.28 26.35 2.53
C ARG A 86 -6.30 25.71 3.50
N GLU A 87 -7.19 24.85 3.01
CA GLU A 87 -8.22 24.16 3.82
C GLU A 87 -7.88 22.71 4.19
N ARG A 88 -6.96 22.07 3.47
CA ARG A 88 -6.51 20.68 3.71
C ARG A 88 -5.39 20.63 4.74
N SER A 89 -5.39 19.57 5.54
CA SER A 89 -4.35 19.43 6.57
C SER A 89 -3.00 19.03 5.94
N LEU A 90 -1.94 19.74 6.33
CA LEU A 90 -0.57 19.47 5.85
C LEU A 90 -0.07 18.08 6.25
N PHE A 91 -0.51 17.60 7.42
CA PHE A 91 -0.15 16.27 7.91
C PHE A 91 -0.77 15.16 7.07
N ASP A 92 -2.06 15.26 6.78
CA ASP A 92 -2.74 14.30 5.92
C ASP A 92 -2.12 14.31 4.51
N PHE A 93 -1.78 15.48 3.98
CA PHE A 93 -1.05 15.59 2.72
C PHE A 93 0.34 14.91 2.78
N ALA A 94 1.09 15.08 3.87
CA ALA A 94 2.40 14.44 4.05
C ALA A 94 2.30 12.90 4.12
N VAL A 95 1.29 12.37 4.83
CA VAL A 95 1.04 10.93 4.93
C VAL A 95 0.68 10.35 3.57
N ASN A 96 -0.24 11.00 2.84
CA ASN A 96 -0.63 10.52 1.51
C ASN A 96 0.53 10.64 0.49
N LEU A 97 1.41 11.64 0.63
CA LEU A 97 2.63 11.73 -0.19
C LEU A 97 3.59 10.57 0.06
N ASP A 98 3.82 10.22 1.33
CA ASP A 98 4.64 9.08 1.72
C ASP A 98 4.08 7.76 1.15
N GLU A 99 2.76 7.59 1.27
CA GLU A 99 2.05 6.43 0.72
C GLU A 99 2.17 6.35 -0.81
N VAL A 100 2.00 7.46 -1.53
CA VAL A 100 2.23 7.53 -2.98
C VAL A 100 3.66 7.16 -3.35
N TRP A 101 4.64 7.55 -2.53
CA TRP A 101 6.05 7.23 -2.78
C TRP A 101 6.36 5.74 -2.61
N ARG A 102 5.70 5.09 -1.65
CA ARG A 102 5.81 3.65 -1.39
C ARG A 102 5.13 2.79 -2.44
N ILE A 103 3.94 3.19 -2.89
CA ILE A 103 3.07 2.35 -3.74
C ILE A 103 3.34 2.57 -5.24
N SER A 104 3.71 3.78 -5.65
CA SER A 104 3.75 4.14 -7.08
C SER A 104 5.12 3.89 -7.73
N GLU A 105 5.11 3.21 -8.89
CA GLU A 105 6.23 3.18 -9.83
C GLU A 105 6.59 4.60 -10.30
N THR A 106 7.87 4.83 -10.61
CA THR A 106 8.45 6.16 -10.90
C THR A 106 7.72 6.95 -11.98
N ASN A 107 7.13 6.28 -12.96
CA ASN A 107 6.36 6.92 -14.05
C ASN A 107 4.97 7.38 -13.62
N ASP A 108 4.36 6.74 -12.61
CA ASP A 108 3.01 7.04 -12.16
C ASP A 108 2.99 8.03 -10.97
N ARG A 109 4.16 8.29 -10.36
CA ARG A 109 4.29 9.19 -9.21
C ARG A 109 3.79 10.60 -9.50
N LEU A 110 4.09 11.16 -10.67
CA LEU A 110 3.63 12.49 -11.05
C LEU A 110 2.10 12.56 -11.14
N SER A 111 1.49 11.55 -11.76
CA SER A 111 0.03 11.44 -11.86
C SER A 111 -0.63 11.27 -10.48
N ALA A 112 -0.01 10.49 -9.61
CA ALA A 112 -0.48 10.28 -8.24
C ALA A 112 -0.37 11.56 -7.39
N VAL A 113 0.76 12.27 -7.43
CA VAL A 113 0.95 13.56 -6.74
C VAL A 113 0.01 14.63 -7.30
N ARG A 114 -0.22 14.66 -8.61
CA ARG A 114 -1.22 15.54 -9.22
C ARG A 114 -2.62 15.24 -8.67
N ASN A 115 -3.03 13.98 -8.67
CA ASN A 115 -4.33 13.58 -8.15
C ASN A 115 -4.47 13.95 -6.66
N LEU A 116 -3.38 13.87 -5.89
CA LEU A 116 -3.34 14.32 -4.51
C LEU A 116 -3.54 15.83 -4.36
N LEU A 117 -2.89 16.63 -5.21
CA LEU A 117 -3.01 18.09 -5.22
C LEU A 117 -4.40 18.57 -5.66
N VAL A 118 -5.02 17.92 -6.64
CA VAL A 118 -6.41 18.19 -7.06
C VAL A 118 -7.38 17.76 -5.95
N GLY A 119 -7.10 16.61 -5.34
CA GLY A 119 -7.92 15.84 -4.40
C GLY A 119 -9.39 15.68 -4.75
N GLU A 120 -10.11 15.03 -3.85
CA GLU A 120 -11.29 14.21 -4.19
C GLU A 120 -12.56 15.01 -4.58
N GLY A 121 -12.52 16.34 -4.60
CA GLY A 121 -13.74 17.15 -4.70
C GLY A 121 -13.65 18.52 -5.36
N HIS A 122 -12.58 18.87 -6.08
CA HIS A 122 -12.52 20.18 -6.75
C HIS A 122 -12.76 20.07 -8.26
N SER A 123 -13.81 20.77 -8.69
CA SER A 123 -14.23 20.94 -10.08
C SER A 123 -13.04 21.33 -10.94
N ILE A 124 -12.84 20.55 -12.00
CA ILE A 124 -11.97 20.84 -13.14
C ILE A 124 -12.35 22.22 -13.67
N ASP A 125 -11.71 23.27 -13.18
CA ASP A 125 -11.68 24.53 -13.92
C ASP A 125 -10.47 25.37 -13.52
N THR A 126 -9.62 25.57 -14.52
CA THR A 126 -8.71 26.71 -14.74
C THR A 126 -7.22 26.68 -14.38
N ASP A 127 -6.69 25.78 -13.54
CA ASP A 127 -5.24 25.83 -13.19
C ASP A 127 -4.47 24.49 -13.31
N ASP A 128 -4.98 23.55 -14.13
CA ASP A 128 -4.34 22.24 -14.36
C ASP A 128 -2.87 22.31 -14.78
N ILE A 129 -2.49 23.30 -15.58
CA ILE A 129 -1.11 23.48 -16.06
C ILE A 129 -0.19 23.93 -14.92
N ARG A 130 -0.66 24.84 -14.06
CA ARG A 130 0.12 25.31 -12.89
C ARG A 130 0.22 24.24 -11.81
N LEU A 131 -0.80 23.39 -11.70
CA LEU A 131 -0.80 22.23 -10.80
C LEU A 131 0.13 21.13 -11.29
N LEU A 132 0.19 20.89 -12.61
CA LEU A 132 1.17 20.00 -13.21
C LEU A 132 2.61 20.47 -12.97
N ASP A 133 2.88 21.76 -13.21
CA ASP A 133 4.19 22.37 -12.91
C ASP A 133 4.54 22.27 -11.41
N LEU A 134 3.55 22.49 -10.52
CA LEU A 134 3.74 22.31 -9.08
C LEU A 134 4.05 20.85 -8.74
N ALA A 135 3.27 19.89 -9.27
CA ALA A 135 3.45 18.47 -9.03
C ALA A 135 4.83 17.98 -9.53
N ASP A 136 5.23 18.42 -10.72
CA ASP A 136 6.54 18.08 -11.30
C ASP A 136 7.67 18.64 -10.44
N SER A 137 7.59 19.92 -10.04
CA SER A 137 8.58 20.53 -9.14
C SER A 137 8.64 19.85 -7.76
N LEU A 138 7.50 19.38 -7.25
CA LEU A 138 7.40 18.60 -6.00
C LEU A 138 8.10 17.25 -6.15
N VAL A 139 7.83 16.51 -7.22
CA VAL A 139 8.43 15.19 -7.48
C VAL A 139 9.94 15.33 -7.61
N VAL A 140 10.41 16.31 -8.38
CA VAL A 140 11.86 16.57 -8.53
C VAL A 140 12.50 16.87 -7.17
N LYS A 141 11.89 17.73 -6.35
CA LYS A 141 12.40 18.03 -5.01
C LYS A 141 12.38 16.84 -4.08
N LEU A 142 11.34 16.03 -4.12
CA LEU A 142 11.25 14.81 -3.33
C LEU A 142 12.30 13.78 -3.77
N THR A 143 12.60 13.65 -5.08
CA THR A 143 13.72 12.80 -5.53
C THR A 143 15.11 13.31 -5.14
N GLU A 144 15.26 14.61 -4.84
CA GLU A 144 16.52 15.17 -4.35
C GLU A 144 16.73 14.92 -2.85
N ILE A 145 15.64 14.71 -2.10
CA ILE A 145 15.64 14.70 -0.63
C ILE A 145 15.40 13.29 -0.05
N LEU A 146 14.68 12.40 -0.77
CA LEU A 146 14.39 11.00 -0.41
C LEU A 146 15.34 10.03 -1.12
#